data_AF-A0A1R4IF50-F1
#
_entry.id   AF-A0A1R4IF50-F1
#
_cell.length_a   1.000
_cell.length_b   1.000
_cell.length_c   1.000
_cell.angle_alpha   90.00
_cell.angle_beta   90.00
_cell.angle_gamma   90.00
#
_symmetry.space_group_name_H-M   'P 1'
#
loop_
_entity.id
_entity.type
_entity.pdbx_description
1 polymer ?
#
loop_
_entity_poly.entity_id
_entity_poly.type
_entity_poly.pdbx_seq_one_letter_code
_entity_poly.pdbx_strand_id
1 'polypeptide(L)'
;MPGATPSKWVERFTSRERVVQLVNHDESQQCDHLRHDEHGFALHPLPQLGYVRWRRDRSVEDVLGEAGVDPRRVHVVRVYSELPVVCVGREHLLAAWDVEADGPVPTAELDPAEAMDPATFAPTPAPAPDPAPGVFVRESVESQGAFVRESVESGDDGTPRTSVSPPASSAPNPMDAPETPGAGERMALEIVASGAGHVVLPQSVARMFGRKDVVVLPLESSLDEVVGMSRAEREAVATAAELAAEEAGMEPARANEPFGVTGDHVDGDDRHPGWDVGLAWLKESDSALVQGFVGVSRGRRSGSSR
;
A
#
# COMPACT_ATOMS: atom_id res chain seq x y z
N MET A 1 -4.34 3.47 2.96
CA MET A 1 -3.87 4.19 1.77
C MET A 1 -5.07 4.77 1.00
N PRO A 2 -4.91 5.92 0.31
CA PRO A 2 -5.99 6.54 -0.45
C PRO A 2 -6.60 5.63 -1.50
N GLY A 3 -7.91 5.76 -1.74
CA GLY A 3 -8.66 4.97 -2.72
C GLY A 3 -8.94 3.51 -2.32
N ALA A 4 -8.06 2.88 -1.56
CA ALA A 4 -8.23 1.52 -1.04
C ALA A 4 -9.02 1.53 0.27
N THR A 5 -10.27 2.02 0.23
CA THR A 5 -11.06 2.20 1.46
C THR A 5 -11.57 0.85 1.99
N PRO A 6 -11.17 0.41 3.21
CA PRO A 6 -11.62 -0.85 3.78
C PRO A 6 -12.90 -0.74 4.60
N SER A 7 -13.56 0.43 4.61
CA SER A 7 -14.64 0.78 5.56
C SER A 7 -15.73 -0.29 5.65
N LYS A 8 -16.21 -0.82 4.52
CA LYS A 8 -17.22 -1.89 4.51
C LYS A 8 -16.74 -3.22 5.09
N TRP A 9 -15.45 -3.55 4.99
CA TRP A 9 -14.89 -4.79 5.53
C TRP A 9 -14.54 -4.64 7.02
N VAL A 10 -14.05 -3.46 7.42
CA VAL A 10 -13.86 -3.08 8.81
C VAL A 10 -15.19 -3.12 9.56
N GLU A 11 -16.24 -2.51 9.01
CA GLU A 11 -17.60 -2.58 9.58
C GLU A 11 -18.09 -4.03 9.74
N ARG A 12 -17.88 -4.89 8.72
CA ARG A 12 -18.29 -6.30 8.76
C ARG A 12 -17.50 -7.15 9.74
N PHE A 13 -16.24 -6.81 9.97
CA PHE A 13 -15.36 -7.57 10.85
C PHE A 13 -15.45 -7.12 12.31
N THR A 14 -15.80 -5.84 12.52
CA THR A 14 -15.95 -5.26 13.86
C THR A 14 -17.12 -5.92 14.59
N SER A 15 -16.88 -6.36 15.81
CA SER A 15 -17.88 -7.01 16.68
C SER A 15 -17.66 -6.60 18.13
N ARG A 16 -18.52 -7.06 19.05
CA ARG A 16 -18.33 -6.78 20.49
C ARG A 16 -17.02 -7.34 21.05
N GLU A 17 -16.44 -8.35 20.41
CA GLU A 17 -15.21 -9.04 20.84
C GLU A 17 -13.99 -8.64 20.00
N ARG A 18 -14.18 -7.88 18.91
CA ARG A 18 -13.12 -7.54 17.95
C ARG A 18 -13.23 -6.07 17.59
N VAL A 19 -12.25 -5.29 18.02
CA VAL A 19 -12.10 -3.89 17.65
C VAL A 19 -11.01 -3.78 16.59
N VAL A 20 -11.32 -3.15 15.47
CA VAL A 20 -10.34 -2.83 14.43
C VAL A 20 -10.05 -1.35 14.49
N GLN A 21 -8.77 -1.00 14.63
CA GLN A 21 -8.33 0.37 14.45
C GLN A 21 -7.91 0.56 12.99
N LEU A 22 -8.58 1.48 12.31
CA LEU A 22 -8.24 1.84 10.94
C LEU A 22 -7.25 3.01 10.97
N VAL A 23 -6.07 2.80 10.41
CA VAL A 23 -5.04 3.82 10.23
C VAL A 23 -4.85 4.05 8.73
N ASN A 24 -4.85 5.31 8.30
CA ASN A 24 -4.70 5.67 6.90
C ASN A 24 -3.34 6.30 6.69
N HIS A 25 -2.48 5.64 5.93
CA HIS A 25 -1.19 6.16 5.48
C HIS A 25 -1.24 6.67 4.04
N ASP A 26 -0.25 7.48 3.68
CA ASP A 26 0.09 7.76 2.28
C ASP A 26 0.58 6.49 1.56
N GLU A 27 0.58 6.50 0.23
CA GLU A 27 1.10 5.38 -0.55
C GLU A 27 2.61 5.15 -0.30
N SER A 28 3.39 6.21 -0.05
CA SER A 28 4.81 6.10 0.32
C SER A 28 5.06 5.42 1.66
N GLN A 29 4.06 5.37 2.54
CA GLN A 29 4.12 4.80 3.90
C GLN A 29 3.33 3.49 4.01
N GLN A 30 2.84 2.95 2.89
CA GLN A 30 1.95 1.78 2.87
C GLN A 30 2.56 0.50 3.46
N CYS A 31 3.89 0.44 3.58
CA CYS A 31 4.63 -0.73 4.10
C CYS A 31 5.10 -0.55 5.56
N ASP A 32 4.83 0.59 6.21
CA ASP A 32 5.36 0.89 7.54
C ASP A 32 4.89 -0.13 8.60
N HIS A 33 3.69 -0.70 8.45
CA HIS A 33 3.15 -1.74 9.33
C HIS A 33 3.85 -3.11 9.18
N LEU A 34 4.68 -3.29 8.15
CA LEU A 34 5.44 -4.52 7.86
C LEU A 34 6.89 -4.44 8.34
N ARG A 35 7.32 -3.32 8.93
CA ARG A 35 8.67 -3.22 9.49
C ARG A 35 8.88 -4.24 10.62
N HIS A 36 10.04 -4.85 10.60
CA HIS A 36 10.44 -5.90 11.53
C HIS A 36 11.92 -5.78 11.89
N ASP A 37 12.31 -6.40 13.00
CA ASP A 37 13.71 -6.50 13.40
C ASP A 37 14.48 -7.55 12.58
N GLU A 38 15.77 -7.72 12.86
CA GLU A 38 16.63 -8.69 12.17
C GLU A 38 16.16 -10.15 12.28
N HIS A 39 15.36 -10.46 13.31
CA HIS A 39 14.83 -11.80 13.55
C HIS A 39 13.49 -12.03 12.84
N GLY A 40 12.82 -10.97 12.40
CA GLY A 40 11.52 -11.01 11.74
C GLY A 40 10.35 -10.61 12.63
N PHE A 41 10.60 -10.19 13.88
CA PHE A 41 9.56 -9.80 14.81
C PHE A 41 9.02 -8.41 14.46
N ALA A 42 7.69 -8.29 14.50
CA ALA A 42 7.01 -7.02 14.32
C ALA A 42 7.49 -5.98 15.33
N LEU A 43 7.73 -4.74 14.88
CA LEU A 43 8.08 -3.64 15.76
C LEU A 43 6.91 -3.17 16.65
N HIS A 44 5.68 -3.53 16.27
CA HIS A 44 4.47 -3.22 17.02
C HIS A 44 3.85 -4.50 17.62
N PRO A 45 3.37 -4.47 18.88
CA PRO A 45 2.93 -5.68 19.60
C PRO A 45 1.56 -6.22 19.14
N LEU A 46 0.72 -5.40 18.52
CA LEU A 46 -0.57 -5.84 17.99
C LEU A 46 -0.41 -6.37 16.56
N PRO A 47 -1.14 -7.44 16.16
CA PRO A 47 -1.16 -7.89 14.77
C PRO A 47 -1.59 -6.78 13.83
N GLN A 48 -0.76 -6.51 12.82
CA GLN A 48 -1.03 -5.50 11.79
C GLN A 48 -1.25 -6.16 10.43
N LEU A 49 -2.20 -5.61 9.68
CA LEU A 49 -2.43 -5.96 8.29
C LEU A 49 -2.81 -4.68 7.54
N GLY A 50 -2.34 -4.54 6.31
CA GLY A 50 -2.51 -3.32 5.54
C GLY A 50 -2.65 -3.61 4.06
N TYR A 51 -3.03 -2.58 3.31
CA TYR A 51 -3.07 -2.65 1.86
C TYR A 51 -1.72 -2.23 1.31
N VAL A 52 -1.27 -2.96 0.30
CA VAL A 52 -0.14 -2.58 -0.54
C VAL A 52 -0.66 -2.48 -1.98
N ARG A 53 -0.39 -1.35 -2.63
CA ARG A 53 -0.62 -1.08 -4.05
C ARG A 53 0.72 -1.01 -4.76
N TRP A 54 0.82 -1.64 -5.91
CA TRP A 54 2.01 -1.59 -6.76
C TRP A 54 1.61 -1.53 -8.23
N ARG A 55 2.45 -0.93 -9.08
CA ARG A 55 2.26 -0.98 -10.53
C ARG A 55 2.52 -2.40 -11.03
N ARG A 56 1.75 -2.86 -12.02
CA ARG A 56 1.81 -4.26 -12.49
C ARG A 56 3.04 -4.61 -13.31
N ASP A 57 3.79 -3.61 -13.76
CA ASP A 57 5.13 -3.77 -14.36
C ASP A 57 6.25 -3.87 -13.31
N ARG A 58 5.90 -3.82 -12.02
CA ARG A 58 6.79 -4.02 -10.88
C ARG A 58 6.39 -5.28 -10.13
N SER A 59 7.37 -5.94 -9.51
CA SER A 59 7.07 -7.00 -8.54
C SER A 59 6.69 -6.39 -7.18
N VAL A 60 5.89 -7.10 -6.39
CA VAL A 60 5.58 -6.64 -5.03
C VAL A 60 6.81 -6.76 -4.12
N GLU A 61 7.71 -7.68 -4.45
CA GLU A 61 9.00 -7.87 -3.80
C GLU A 61 9.88 -6.63 -3.93
N ASP A 62 9.90 -5.98 -5.08
CA ASP A 62 10.64 -4.72 -5.27
C ASP A 62 10.09 -3.62 -4.36
N VAL A 63 8.75 -3.48 -4.30
CA VAL A 63 8.09 -2.47 -3.46
C VAL A 63 8.36 -2.71 -1.98
N LEU A 64 8.37 -3.97 -1.54
CA LEU A 64 8.74 -4.34 -0.17
C LEU A 64 10.22 -4.07 0.10
N GLY A 65 11.11 -4.43 -0.84
CA GLY A 65 12.54 -4.22 -0.73
C GLY A 65 12.93 -2.74 -0.64
N GLU A 66 12.32 -1.88 -1.47
CA GLU A 66 12.48 -0.43 -1.43
C GLU A 66 12.03 0.17 -0.10
N ALA A 67 11.02 -0.43 0.54
CA ALA A 67 10.55 -0.05 1.87
C ALA A 67 11.41 -0.62 3.02
N GLY A 68 12.48 -1.36 2.72
CA GLY A 68 13.35 -2.01 3.72
C GLY A 68 12.71 -3.21 4.40
N VAL A 69 11.72 -3.84 3.76
CA VAL A 69 10.99 -5.01 4.28
C VAL A 69 11.46 -6.26 3.54
N ASP A 70 11.97 -7.27 4.26
CA ASP A 70 12.30 -8.58 3.67
C ASP A 70 11.03 -9.27 3.15
N PRO A 71 10.86 -9.46 1.83
CA PRO A 71 9.66 -10.07 1.26
C PRO A 71 9.40 -11.48 1.77
N ARG A 72 10.45 -12.21 2.18
CA ARG A 72 10.33 -13.58 2.69
C ARG A 72 9.62 -13.63 4.05
N ARG A 73 9.53 -12.51 4.76
CA ARG A 73 8.86 -12.37 6.06
C ARG A 73 7.41 -11.90 5.95
N VAL A 74 6.92 -11.64 4.74
CA VAL A 74 5.60 -11.06 4.49
C VAL A 74 4.70 -12.08 3.78
N HIS A 75 3.43 -12.14 4.18
CA HIS A 75 2.36 -12.67 3.36
C HIS A 75 1.76 -11.53 2.54
N VAL A 76 1.63 -11.72 1.23
CA VAL A 76 0.88 -10.82 0.34
C VAL A 76 -0.21 -11.60 -0.37
N VAL A 77 -1.42 -11.07 -0.33
CA VAL A 77 -2.58 -11.66 -0.99
C VAL A 77 -3.24 -10.61 -1.85
N ARG A 78 -3.09 -10.70 -3.18
CA ARG A 78 -3.76 -9.82 -4.13
C ARG A 78 -5.29 -9.92 -3.98
N VAL A 79 -5.95 -8.77 -3.94
CA VAL A 79 -7.39 -8.66 -3.72
C VAL A 79 -8.10 -8.18 -4.99
N TYR A 80 -7.58 -7.15 -5.65
CA TYR A 80 -8.15 -6.60 -6.88
C TYR A 80 -7.10 -5.79 -7.66
N SER A 81 -7.43 -5.41 -8.90
CA SER A 81 -6.63 -4.53 -9.74
C SER A 81 -7.37 -3.20 -9.96
N GLU A 82 -6.62 -2.11 -10.10
CA GLU A 82 -7.13 -0.76 -10.31
C GLU A 82 -6.76 -0.25 -11.69
N LEU A 83 -7.77 0.23 -12.42
CA LEU A 83 -7.57 0.84 -13.72
C LEU A 83 -6.87 2.20 -13.60
N PRO A 84 -6.01 2.53 -14.57
CA PRO A 84 -5.48 3.87 -14.68
C PRO A 84 -6.46 4.85 -15.28
N VAL A 85 -6.35 6.08 -14.77
CA VAL A 85 -7.00 7.26 -15.34
C VAL A 85 -5.97 8.38 -15.44
N VAL A 86 -6.08 9.17 -16.48
CA VAL A 86 -5.39 10.46 -16.57
C VAL A 86 -6.30 11.56 -16.04
N CYS A 87 -5.74 12.38 -15.17
CA CYS A 87 -6.38 13.57 -14.63
C CYS A 87 -5.73 14.80 -15.27
N VAL A 88 -6.55 15.68 -15.84
CA VAL A 88 -6.12 16.95 -16.45
C VAL A 88 -6.98 18.12 -16.00
N GLY A 89 -6.46 19.35 -16.05
CA GLY A 89 -7.26 20.55 -15.80
C GLY A 89 -8.30 20.78 -16.91
N ARG A 90 -9.38 21.51 -16.63
CA ARG A 90 -10.45 21.78 -17.62
C ARG A 90 -10.02 22.47 -18.91
N GLU A 91 -8.92 23.22 -18.87
CA GLU A 91 -8.39 23.95 -20.03
C GLU A 91 -7.32 23.13 -20.80
N HIS A 92 -6.99 21.92 -20.33
CA HIS A 92 -6.06 21.03 -21.01
C HIS A 92 -6.69 20.44 -22.28
N LEU A 93 -5.90 20.20 -23.34
CA LEU A 93 -6.43 19.69 -24.61
C LEU A 93 -7.19 18.37 -24.47
N LEU A 94 -6.64 17.43 -23.68
CA LEU A 94 -7.32 16.16 -23.35
C LEU A 94 -8.69 16.34 -22.68
N ALA A 95 -9.00 17.48 -22.05
CA ALA A 95 -10.32 17.70 -21.46
C ALA A 95 -11.47 17.65 -22.49
N ALA A 96 -11.15 17.79 -23.78
CA ALA A 96 -12.09 17.68 -24.89
C ALA A 96 -12.11 16.27 -25.54
N TRP A 97 -11.39 15.28 -24.99
CA TRP A 97 -11.35 13.92 -25.51
C TRP A 97 -12.73 13.26 -25.47
N ASP A 98 -13.18 12.68 -26.60
CA ASP A 98 -14.46 11.98 -26.68
C ASP A 98 -14.26 10.49 -26.41
N VAL A 99 -14.39 10.09 -25.15
CA VAL A 99 -14.20 8.70 -24.72
C VAL A 99 -15.20 7.74 -25.39
N GLU A 100 -16.39 8.22 -25.77
CA GLU A 100 -17.42 7.38 -26.38
C GLU A 100 -17.12 7.13 -27.86
N ALA A 101 -16.59 8.13 -28.56
CA ALA A 101 -16.20 8.01 -29.97
C ALA A 101 -14.81 7.38 -30.16
N ASP A 102 -13.85 7.78 -29.34
CA ASP A 102 -12.42 7.50 -29.53
C ASP A 102 -11.88 6.44 -28.55
N GLY A 103 -12.65 6.07 -27.52
CA GLY A 103 -12.22 5.11 -26.50
C GLY A 103 -11.31 5.73 -25.42
N PRO A 104 -10.62 4.89 -24.61
CA PRO A 104 -9.68 5.38 -23.61
C PRO A 104 -8.52 6.14 -24.24
N VAL A 105 -7.97 7.11 -23.51
CA VAL A 105 -6.86 7.94 -23.99
C VAL A 105 -5.63 7.03 -24.18
N PRO A 106 -5.00 6.98 -25.38
CA PRO A 106 -3.76 6.26 -25.58
C PRO A 106 -2.63 6.88 -24.74
N THR A 107 -1.72 6.06 -24.23
CA THR A 107 -0.54 6.54 -23.47
C THR A 107 0.36 7.45 -24.30
N ALA A 108 0.40 7.28 -25.62
CA ALA A 108 1.17 8.11 -26.55
C ALA A 108 0.68 9.57 -26.61
N GLU A 109 -0.55 9.87 -26.18
CA GLU A 109 -1.07 11.24 -26.10
C GLU A 109 -0.56 12.00 -24.85
N LEU A 110 0.12 11.31 -23.94
CA LEU A 110 0.68 11.90 -22.72
C LEU A 110 2.12 12.35 -22.96
N ASP A 111 2.42 13.64 -22.76
CA ASP A 111 3.79 14.14 -22.76
C ASP A 111 4.50 13.78 -21.45
N PRO A 112 5.52 12.90 -21.44
CA PRO A 112 6.22 12.54 -20.22
C PRO A 112 6.88 13.71 -19.50
N ALA A 113 7.20 14.81 -20.18
CA ALA A 113 7.77 16.00 -19.57
C ALA A 113 6.75 16.80 -18.74
N GLU A 114 5.46 16.60 -18.99
CA GLU A 114 4.36 17.25 -18.28
C GLU A 114 3.73 16.34 -17.21
N ALA A 115 4.23 15.11 -17.06
CA ALA A 115 3.73 14.15 -16.08
C ALA A 115 4.11 14.57 -14.65
N MET A 116 3.10 14.71 -13.80
CA MET A 116 3.27 14.96 -12.37
C MET A 116 3.37 13.63 -11.63
N ASP A 117 4.42 13.48 -10.81
CA ASP A 117 4.57 12.35 -9.88
C ASP A 117 4.07 12.76 -8.49
N PRO A 118 2.96 12.18 -7.99
CA PRO A 118 2.46 12.43 -6.63
C PRO A 118 3.50 12.21 -5.53
N ALA A 119 4.45 11.28 -5.72
CA ALA A 119 5.48 10.99 -4.73
C ALA A 119 6.40 12.19 -4.46
N THR A 120 6.56 13.09 -5.44
CA THR A 120 7.34 14.33 -5.30
C THR A 120 6.74 15.28 -4.26
N PHE A 121 5.43 15.18 -4.01
CA PHE A 121 4.69 16.05 -3.10
C PHE A 121 4.28 15.34 -1.80
N ALA A 122 4.61 14.06 -1.65
CA ALA A 122 4.34 13.32 -0.43
C ALA A 122 5.21 13.85 0.73
N PRO A 123 4.70 13.86 1.98
CA PRO A 123 5.49 14.23 3.12
C PRO A 123 6.71 13.32 3.23
N THR A 124 7.87 13.89 3.56
CA THR A 124 9.09 13.11 3.75
C THR A 124 8.84 12.08 4.85
N PRO A 125 9.07 10.77 4.59
CA PRO A 125 8.93 9.77 5.63
C PRO A 125 9.90 10.11 6.77
N ALA A 126 9.43 10.00 8.02
CA ALA A 126 10.31 10.20 9.17
C ALA A 126 11.52 9.28 9.03
N PRO A 127 12.76 9.78 9.25
CA PRO A 127 13.95 8.97 9.08
C PRO A 127 13.85 7.72 9.97
N ALA A 128 14.29 6.58 9.43
CA ALA A 128 14.47 5.39 10.24
C ALA A 128 15.39 5.76 11.42
N PRO A 129 15.07 5.32 12.64
CA PRO A 129 15.88 5.66 13.79
C PRO A 129 17.26 5.02 13.60
N ASP A 130 18.31 5.71 14.04
CA ASP A 130 19.62 5.09 14.19
C ASP A 130 19.45 3.81 15.03
N PRO A 131 20.09 2.69 14.68
CA PRO A 131 20.05 1.48 15.51
C PRO A 131 20.78 1.77 16.82
N ALA A 132 20.09 2.40 17.76
CA ALA A 132 20.53 2.49 19.13
C ALA A 132 20.57 1.06 19.68
N PRO A 133 21.65 0.65 20.36
CA PRO A 133 21.73 -0.68 20.92
C PRO A 133 20.63 -0.89 21.97
N GLY A 134 19.66 -1.76 21.64
CA GLY A 134 18.99 -2.64 22.60
C GLY A 134 18.03 -2.02 23.63
N VAL A 135 17.34 -0.92 23.36
CA VAL A 135 16.25 -0.46 24.26
C VAL A 135 14.88 -0.76 23.65
N PHE A 136 14.43 -2.00 23.82
CA PHE A 136 13.02 -2.36 23.65
C PHE A 136 12.26 -1.96 24.92
N VAL A 137 11.43 -0.92 24.82
CA VAL A 137 10.43 -0.64 25.87
C VAL A 137 9.28 -1.62 25.67
N ARG A 138 9.31 -2.73 26.40
CA ARG A 138 8.07 -3.47 26.69
C ARG A 138 7.24 -2.58 27.61
N GLU A 139 6.31 -1.84 27.04
CA GLU A 139 5.29 -1.16 27.82
C GLU A 139 4.31 -2.22 28.34
N SER A 140 4.65 -2.80 29.49
CA SER A 140 3.68 -3.55 30.28
C SER A 140 2.64 -2.55 30.75
N VAL A 141 1.41 -2.68 30.27
CA VAL A 141 0.25 -1.98 30.85
C VAL A 141 -0.02 -2.63 32.20
N GLU A 142 0.74 -2.23 33.22
CA GLU A 142 0.33 -2.39 34.61
C GLU A 142 -0.46 -1.15 35.02
N SER A 143 -1.69 -1.41 35.42
CA SER A 143 -2.59 -0.42 35.98
C SER A 143 -1.94 0.27 37.18
N GLN A 144 -1.90 1.61 37.12
CA GLN A 144 -1.66 2.54 38.23
C GLN A 144 -0.22 2.60 38.79
N GLY A 145 0.47 3.70 38.48
CA GLY A 145 1.64 4.16 39.23
C GLY A 145 2.64 4.90 38.35
N ALA A 146 2.79 6.21 38.56
CA ALA A 146 3.79 7.02 37.88
C ALA A 146 5.22 6.49 38.15
N PHE A 147 6.00 6.28 37.09
CA PHE A 147 7.44 6.03 37.22
C PHE A 147 8.23 7.20 36.62
N VAL A 148 8.82 8.00 37.51
CA VAL A 148 9.93 8.90 37.19
C VAL A 148 11.20 8.05 37.19
N ARG A 149 11.96 8.05 36.09
CA ARG A 149 13.32 7.49 36.07
C ARG A 149 14.25 8.45 36.81
N GLU A 150 14.63 8.13 38.04
CA GLU A 150 15.77 8.75 38.71
C GLU A 150 16.98 7.81 38.59
N SER A 151 18.02 8.22 37.88
CA SER A 151 19.31 7.55 37.86
C SER A 151 20.31 8.49 38.52
N VAL A 152 20.82 8.08 39.68
CA VAL A 152 21.88 8.78 40.40
C VAL A 152 23.20 8.20 39.91
N GLU A 153 23.90 8.91 39.03
CA GLU A 153 25.32 8.65 38.77
C GLU A 153 26.17 9.55 39.66
N SER A 154 27.07 8.93 40.43
CA SER A 154 28.08 9.64 41.21
C SER A 154 29.22 10.08 40.29
N GLY A 155 29.30 11.39 40.00
CA GLY A 155 30.47 11.98 39.37
C GLY A 155 31.64 12.08 40.36
N ASP A 156 32.87 12.04 39.85
CA ASP A 156 34.16 12.12 40.58
C ASP A 156 34.40 13.49 41.30
N ASP A 157 33.39 14.37 41.37
CA ASP A 157 33.45 15.67 42.06
C ASP A 157 32.15 16.00 42.83
N GLY A 158 31.39 14.97 43.23
CA GLY A 158 30.27 15.11 44.19
C GLY A 158 29.09 16.00 43.78
N THR A 159 29.05 16.49 42.53
CA THR A 159 27.99 17.40 42.05
C THR A 159 27.06 16.63 41.11
N PRO A 160 25.74 16.52 41.42
CA PRO A 160 24.81 15.85 40.52
C PRO A 160 24.61 16.69 39.25
N ARG A 161 24.98 16.11 38.10
CA ARG A 161 24.63 16.65 36.78
C ARG A 161 23.56 15.76 36.16
N THR A 162 22.32 16.23 36.14
CA THR A 162 21.26 15.60 35.36
C THR A 162 21.51 15.88 33.88
N SER A 163 22.21 14.95 33.20
CA SER A 163 22.22 14.94 31.74
C SER A 163 20.94 14.25 31.26
N VAL A 164 19.93 15.05 30.92
CA VAL A 164 18.81 14.54 30.11
C VAL A 164 19.32 14.48 28.68
N SER A 165 19.83 13.32 28.26
CA SER A 165 19.93 13.05 26.82
C SER A 165 18.51 13.02 26.25
N PRO A 166 18.24 13.67 25.11
CA PRO A 166 16.97 13.49 24.43
C PRO A 166 16.79 11.99 24.14
N PRO A 167 15.57 11.42 24.25
CA PRO A 167 15.36 10.05 23.83
C PRO A 167 15.80 9.92 22.37
N ALA A 168 16.59 8.87 22.07
CA ALA A 168 16.87 8.48 20.70
C ALA A 168 15.53 8.41 19.95
N SER A 169 15.43 9.10 18.81
CA SER A 169 14.23 9.15 17.99
C SER A 169 13.68 7.73 17.85
N SER A 170 12.47 7.47 18.32
CA SER A 170 11.81 6.17 18.16
C SER A 170 11.55 5.91 16.69
N ALA A 171 11.49 4.63 16.28
CA ALA A 171 11.04 4.28 14.94
C ALA A 171 9.69 4.92 14.62
N PRO A 172 9.40 5.26 13.35
CA PRO A 172 8.07 5.71 12.96
C PRO A 172 7.06 4.67 13.43
N ASN A 173 6.16 5.07 14.33
CA ASN A 173 5.13 4.17 14.82
C ASN A 173 4.11 3.99 13.70
N PRO A 174 3.82 2.76 13.25
CA PRO A 174 2.81 2.52 12.21
C PRO A 174 1.39 2.95 12.64
N MET A 175 1.17 3.30 13.91
CA MET A 175 -0.08 3.91 14.38
C MET A 175 -0.12 5.44 14.20
N ASP A 176 1.01 6.08 13.90
CA ASP A 176 1.11 7.51 13.64
C ASP A 176 0.68 7.79 12.19
N ALA A 177 -0.62 8.00 12.00
CA ALA A 177 -1.14 8.41 10.70
C ALA A 177 -0.65 9.83 10.35
N PRO A 178 -0.35 10.11 9.08
CA PRO A 178 -0.16 11.49 8.63
C PRO A 178 -1.44 12.30 8.92
N GLU A 179 -1.27 13.57 9.26
CA GLU A 179 -2.40 14.48 9.57
C GLU A 179 -3.40 14.57 8.41
N THR A 180 -2.93 14.41 7.17
CA THR A 180 -3.80 14.42 5.99
C THR A 180 -3.33 13.40 4.94
N PRO A 181 -3.83 12.15 5.00
CA PRO A 181 -3.48 11.10 4.04
C PRO A 181 -3.80 11.50 2.58
N GLY A 182 -2.99 10.98 1.66
CA GLY A 182 -2.96 11.29 0.24
C GLY A 182 -2.52 12.71 -0.06
N ALA A 183 -1.55 13.26 0.68
CA ALA A 183 -1.08 14.63 0.46
C ALA A 183 -0.44 14.83 -0.91
N GLY A 184 0.33 13.85 -1.38
CA GLY A 184 0.98 13.93 -2.67
C GLY A 184 -0.01 13.98 -3.83
N GLU A 185 -1.01 13.09 -3.80
CA GLU A 185 -2.05 12.97 -4.81
C GLU A 185 -2.98 14.19 -4.83
N ARG A 186 -3.33 14.72 -3.65
CA ARG A 186 -4.09 15.97 -3.55
C ARG A 186 -3.33 17.15 -4.14
N MET A 187 -2.04 17.28 -3.83
CA MET A 187 -1.20 18.35 -4.36
C MET A 187 -1.03 18.24 -5.88
N ALA A 188 -0.77 17.04 -6.41
CA ALA A 188 -0.67 16.80 -7.85
C ALA A 188 -1.98 17.19 -8.57
N LEU A 189 -3.13 16.82 -8.02
CA LEU A 189 -4.44 17.22 -8.57
C LEU A 189 -4.68 18.73 -8.49
N GLU A 190 -4.18 19.42 -7.47
CA GLU A 190 -4.25 20.89 -7.37
C GLU A 190 -3.42 21.59 -8.43
N ILE A 191 -2.21 21.11 -8.67
CA ILE A 191 -1.32 21.62 -9.73
C ILE A 191 -1.96 21.41 -11.10
N VAL A 192 -2.44 20.20 -11.37
CA VAL A 192 -3.12 19.86 -12.62
C VAL A 192 -4.40 20.70 -12.82
N ALA A 193 -5.18 20.95 -11.75
CA ALA A 193 -6.37 21.80 -11.81
C ALA A 193 -6.05 23.25 -12.22
N SER A 194 -4.83 23.73 -11.95
CA SER A 194 -4.34 25.05 -12.39
C SER A 194 -4.03 25.12 -13.90
N GLY A 195 -4.09 23.98 -14.59
CA GLY A 195 -3.78 23.84 -16.02
C GLY A 195 -2.35 23.36 -16.31
N ALA A 196 -1.58 22.97 -15.28
CA ALA A 196 -0.21 22.52 -15.44
C ALA A 196 -0.13 20.99 -15.59
N GLY A 197 0.21 20.53 -16.81
CA GLY A 197 0.46 19.13 -17.12
C GLY A 197 -0.68 18.17 -16.78
N HIS A 198 -0.32 16.92 -16.47
CA HIS A 198 -1.27 15.86 -16.14
C HIS A 198 -0.75 14.95 -15.02
N VAL A 199 -1.64 14.19 -14.40
CA VAL A 199 -1.28 13.15 -13.43
C VAL A 199 -2.03 11.86 -13.74
N VAL A 200 -1.32 10.74 -13.79
CA VAL A 200 -1.93 9.41 -13.92
C VAL A 200 -2.12 8.83 -12.53
N LEU A 201 -3.33 8.41 -12.20
CA LEU A 201 -3.68 7.87 -10.87
C LEU A 201 -4.46 6.56 -11.00
N PRO A 202 -4.44 5.72 -9.95
CA PRO A 202 -5.45 4.68 -9.83
C PRO A 202 -6.84 5.30 -9.76
N GLN A 203 -7.81 4.73 -10.48
CA GLN A 203 -9.18 5.26 -10.55
C GLN A 203 -9.82 5.47 -9.16
N SER A 204 -9.51 4.62 -8.19
CA SER A 204 -10.03 4.76 -6.82
C SER A 204 -9.52 6.00 -6.11
N VAL A 205 -8.27 6.39 -6.35
CA VAL A 205 -7.62 7.60 -5.81
C VAL A 205 -8.20 8.84 -6.48
N ALA A 206 -8.30 8.84 -7.81
CA ALA A 206 -8.91 9.95 -8.55
C ALA A 206 -10.37 10.20 -8.12
N ARG A 207 -11.15 9.14 -7.84
CA ARG A 207 -12.49 9.27 -7.26
C ARG A 207 -12.48 9.82 -5.84
N MET A 208 -11.56 9.37 -4.99
CA MET A 208 -11.47 9.81 -3.60
C MET A 208 -11.17 11.31 -3.48
N PHE A 209 -10.25 11.81 -4.30
CA PHE A 209 -9.82 13.20 -4.32
C PHE A 209 -10.45 14.03 -5.45
N GLY A 210 -11.60 13.60 -5.95
CA GLY A 210 -12.27 14.24 -7.08
C GLY A 210 -12.45 15.75 -6.88
N ARG A 211 -12.18 16.52 -7.93
CA ARG A 211 -12.33 17.97 -7.95
C ARG A 211 -13.19 18.40 -9.12
N LYS A 212 -13.87 19.54 -8.97
CA LYS A 212 -14.78 20.07 -10.01
C LYS A 212 -14.02 20.57 -11.25
N ASP A 213 -12.79 21.03 -11.08
CA ASP A 213 -11.93 21.69 -12.07
C ASP A 213 -10.93 20.74 -12.72
N VAL A 214 -11.04 19.44 -12.43
CA VAL A 214 -10.26 18.37 -13.04
C VAL A 214 -11.19 17.49 -13.87
N VAL A 215 -10.75 17.13 -15.06
CA VAL A 215 -11.37 16.11 -15.91
C VAL A 215 -10.59 14.81 -15.73
N VAL A 216 -11.31 13.72 -15.51
CA VAL A 216 -10.74 12.37 -15.29
C VAL A 216 -11.15 11.51 -16.47
N LEU A 217 -10.18 10.99 -17.20
CA LEU A 217 -10.38 10.19 -18.42
C LEU A 217 -9.78 8.79 -18.22
N PRO A 218 -10.42 7.72 -18.71
CA PRO A 218 -9.79 6.41 -18.72
C PRO A 218 -8.52 6.44 -19.57
N LEU A 219 -7.46 5.83 -19.06
CA LEU A 219 -6.18 5.67 -19.77
C LEU A 219 -6.10 4.25 -20.30
N GLU A 220 -5.66 4.09 -21.54
CA GLU A 220 -5.49 2.79 -22.18
C GLU A 220 -4.56 1.90 -21.36
N SER A 221 -5.01 0.68 -21.08
CA SER A 221 -4.35 -0.22 -20.15
C SER A 221 -4.34 -1.66 -20.61
N SER A 222 -3.29 -2.38 -20.27
CA SER A 222 -3.26 -3.85 -20.39
C SER A 222 -4.30 -4.55 -19.50
N LEU A 223 -4.94 -3.81 -18.57
CA LEU A 223 -6.08 -4.31 -17.81
C LEU A 223 -7.41 -4.27 -18.57
N ASP A 224 -7.53 -3.55 -19.68
CA ASP A 224 -8.81 -3.32 -20.37
C ASP A 224 -9.46 -4.62 -20.86
N GLU A 225 -8.65 -5.63 -21.20
CA GLU A 225 -9.09 -6.98 -21.58
C GLU A 225 -9.70 -7.77 -20.41
N VAL A 226 -9.44 -7.35 -19.17
CA VAL A 226 -9.87 -7.99 -17.91
C VAL A 226 -11.12 -7.31 -17.33
N VAL A 227 -11.42 -6.07 -17.74
CA VAL A 227 -12.55 -5.26 -17.24
C VAL A 227 -13.84 -5.73 -17.90
N GLY A 228 -14.48 -6.70 -17.27
CA GLY A 228 -15.70 -7.36 -17.75
C GLY A 228 -15.79 -8.81 -17.29
N MET A 229 -14.64 -9.40 -16.96
CA MET A 229 -14.56 -10.74 -16.41
C MET A 229 -15.03 -10.76 -14.95
N SER A 230 -15.91 -11.69 -14.63
CA SER A 230 -16.20 -12.11 -13.27
C SER A 230 -14.94 -12.63 -12.58
N ARG A 231 -14.95 -12.65 -11.24
CA ARG A 231 -13.84 -13.19 -10.45
C ARG A 231 -13.52 -14.65 -10.83
N ALA A 232 -14.54 -15.44 -11.11
CA ALA A 232 -14.38 -16.84 -11.50
C ALA A 232 -13.69 -16.97 -12.85
N GLU A 233 -13.99 -16.09 -13.81
CA GLU A 233 -13.30 -16.05 -15.11
C GLU A 233 -11.84 -15.65 -14.94
N ARG A 234 -11.53 -14.68 -14.07
CA ARG A 234 -10.14 -14.33 -13.74
C ARG A 234 -9.38 -15.48 -13.07
N GLU A 235 -10.00 -16.16 -12.12
CA GLU A 235 -9.41 -17.33 -11.44
C GLU A 235 -9.20 -18.48 -12.45
N ALA A 236 -10.16 -18.74 -13.33
CA ALA A 236 -10.05 -19.77 -14.37
C ALA A 236 -8.97 -19.47 -15.42
N VAL A 237 -8.85 -18.21 -15.86
CA VAL A 237 -7.79 -17.77 -16.78
C VAL A 237 -6.42 -17.89 -16.11
N ALA A 238 -6.30 -17.51 -14.84
CA ALA A 238 -5.05 -17.69 -14.08
C ALA A 238 -4.67 -19.18 -13.97
N THR A 239 -5.63 -20.05 -13.61
CA THR A 239 -5.40 -21.50 -13.55
C THR A 239 -5.05 -22.10 -14.93
N ALA A 240 -5.68 -21.63 -16.01
CA ALA A 240 -5.37 -22.08 -17.36
C ALA A 240 -3.95 -21.64 -17.79
N ALA A 241 -3.53 -20.44 -17.42
CA ALA A 241 -2.18 -19.95 -17.65
C ALA A 241 -1.13 -20.73 -16.84
N GLU A 242 -1.43 -21.08 -15.59
CA GLU A 242 -0.59 -21.95 -14.75
C GLU A 242 -0.43 -23.34 -15.37
N LEU A 243 -1.52 -23.95 -15.84
CA LEU A 243 -1.49 -25.25 -16.52
C LEU A 243 -0.71 -25.20 -17.84
N ALA A 244 -0.85 -24.12 -18.61
CA ALA A 244 -0.10 -23.92 -19.85
C ALA A 244 1.41 -23.73 -19.59
N ALA A 245 1.77 -23.04 -18.49
CA ALA A 245 3.15 -22.92 -18.04
C ALA A 245 3.71 -24.29 -17.60
N GLU A 246 2.92 -25.08 -16.88
CA GLU A 246 3.28 -26.44 -16.44
C GLU A 246 3.49 -27.39 -17.64
N GLU A 247 2.61 -27.33 -18.66
CA GLU A 247 2.77 -28.07 -19.92
C GLU A 247 3.99 -27.61 -20.74
N ALA A 248 4.37 -26.33 -20.63
CA ALA A 248 5.60 -25.80 -21.23
C ALA A 248 6.88 -26.18 -20.46
N GLY A 249 6.78 -26.94 -19.36
CA GLY A 249 7.92 -27.32 -18.53
C GLY A 249 8.45 -26.20 -17.65
N MET A 250 7.64 -25.16 -17.41
CA MET A 250 7.89 -24.12 -16.42
C MET A 250 7.29 -24.60 -15.09
N GLU A 251 8.11 -24.74 -14.04
CA GLU A 251 7.67 -25.25 -12.73
C GLU A 251 6.46 -24.45 -12.19
N PRO A 252 5.39 -25.12 -11.69
CA PRO A 252 4.20 -24.43 -11.21
C PRO A 252 4.48 -23.75 -9.86
N ALA A 253 4.09 -22.47 -9.77
CA ALA A 253 4.18 -21.70 -8.54
C ALA A 253 3.33 -22.36 -7.44
N ARG A 254 3.97 -22.78 -6.34
CA ARG A 254 3.26 -23.35 -5.19
C ARG A 254 2.32 -22.31 -4.59
N ALA A 255 1.24 -22.74 -3.95
CA ALA A 255 0.25 -21.88 -3.27
C ALA A 255 0.80 -20.97 -2.12
N ASN A 256 2.12 -20.91 -1.94
CA ASN A 256 2.88 -20.05 -1.03
C ASN A 256 4.15 -19.44 -1.67
N GLU A 257 4.26 -19.50 -3.00
CA GLU A 257 5.29 -18.79 -3.77
C GLU A 257 4.77 -17.44 -4.27
N PRO A 258 5.65 -16.43 -4.38
CA PRO A 258 5.25 -15.08 -4.76
C PRO A 258 4.59 -15.11 -6.13
N PHE A 259 3.34 -14.63 -6.19
CA PHE A 259 2.62 -14.44 -7.43
C PHE A 259 3.32 -13.35 -8.25
N GLY A 260 4.24 -13.75 -9.12
CA GLY A 260 4.94 -12.82 -10.00
C GLY A 260 6.25 -13.35 -10.59
N VAL A 261 6.17 -14.35 -11.48
CA VAL A 261 7.15 -14.41 -12.59
C VAL A 261 6.36 -14.58 -13.88
N THR A 262 5.83 -13.46 -14.36
CA THR A 262 5.78 -13.19 -15.80
C THR A 262 6.64 -11.97 -16.06
N GLY A 263 7.94 -12.13 -15.78
CA GLY A 263 8.97 -11.32 -16.40
C GLY A 263 9.13 -11.78 -17.84
N ASP A 264 8.09 -11.56 -18.65
CA ASP A 264 8.23 -11.43 -20.08
C ASP A 264 7.39 -10.19 -20.42
N HIS A 265 7.94 -9.03 -20.08
CA HIS A 265 7.58 -7.81 -20.78
C HIS A 265 7.90 -8.09 -22.24
N VAL A 266 6.87 -8.34 -23.04
CA VAL A 266 7.00 -8.17 -24.47
C VAL A 266 7.33 -6.69 -24.65
N ASP A 267 8.60 -6.37 -24.89
CA ASP A 267 9.02 -5.04 -25.36
C ASP A 267 8.14 -4.70 -26.57
N GLY A 268 7.09 -3.89 -26.36
CA GLY A 268 6.13 -3.53 -27.42
C GLY A 268 4.70 -3.18 -27.03
N ASP A 269 4.28 -3.28 -25.76
CA ASP A 269 2.96 -2.78 -25.33
C ASP A 269 3.10 -1.40 -24.67
N ASP A 270 2.78 -0.34 -25.41
CA ASP A 270 2.82 1.05 -24.90
C ASP A 270 1.71 1.34 -23.87
N ARG A 271 0.75 0.41 -23.65
CA ARG A 271 -0.39 0.59 -22.74
C ARG A 271 0.03 0.65 -21.27
N HIS A 272 -0.72 1.39 -20.46
CA HIS A 272 -0.40 1.52 -19.04
C HIS A 272 -0.64 0.19 -18.29
N PRO A 273 0.28 -0.28 -17.44
CA PRO A 273 0.18 -1.61 -16.81
C PRO A 273 -0.97 -1.69 -15.78
N GLY A 274 -1.40 -0.55 -15.25
CA GLY A 274 -2.36 -0.46 -14.15
C GLY A 274 -1.74 -0.82 -12.81
N TRP A 275 -2.57 -0.97 -11.79
CA TRP A 275 -2.11 -1.34 -10.44
C TRP A 275 -2.76 -2.62 -9.94
N ASP A 276 -2.03 -3.35 -9.13
CA ASP A 276 -2.58 -4.39 -8.25
C ASP A 276 -2.63 -3.88 -6.81
N VAL A 277 -3.65 -4.33 -6.08
CA VAL A 277 -3.83 -4.05 -4.66
C VAL A 277 -3.94 -5.37 -3.91
N GLY A 278 -3.12 -5.53 -2.87
CA GLY A 278 -3.06 -6.71 -2.02
C GLY A 278 -3.20 -6.38 -0.55
N LEU A 279 -3.59 -7.39 0.24
CA LEU A 279 -3.45 -7.37 1.69
C LEU A 279 -2.09 -7.94 2.06
N ALA A 280 -1.36 -7.26 2.93
CA ALA A 280 -0.05 -7.68 3.40
C ALA A 280 0.06 -7.66 4.93
N TRP A 281 0.71 -8.69 5.50
CA TRP A 281 1.03 -8.81 6.91
C TRP A 281 2.30 -9.65 7.14
N LEU A 282 2.94 -9.49 8.30
CA LEU A 282 4.09 -10.31 8.67
C LEU A 282 3.70 -11.76 8.96
N LYS A 283 4.51 -12.71 8.48
CA LYS A 283 4.32 -14.15 8.71
C LYS A 283 4.30 -14.51 10.19
N GLU A 284 5.14 -13.87 11.00
CA GLU A 284 5.13 -14.08 12.46
C GLU A 284 3.89 -13.49 13.16
N SER A 285 3.24 -12.49 12.56
CA SER A 285 1.99 -11.93 13.06
C SER A 285 0.75 -12.68 12.55
N ASP A 286 0.94 -13.78 11.81
CA ASP A 286 -0.18 -14.57 11.31
C ASP A 286 -0.99 -15.16 12.46
N SER A 287 -2.30 -15.02 12.37
CA SER A 287 -3.20 -15.40 13.45
C SER A 287 -4.60 -15.68 12.93
N ALA A 288 -5.42 -16.38 13.73
CA ALA A 288 -6.84 -16.60 13.41
C ALA A 288 -7.60 -15.27 13.21
N LEU A 289 -7.16 -14.17 13.85
CA LEU A 289 -7.74 -12.85 13.67
C LEU A 289 -7.44 -12.31 12.27
N VAL A 290 -6.17 -12.33 11.85
CA VAL A 290 -5.72 -11.90 10.52
C VAL A 290 -6.39 -12.73 9.42
N GLN A 291 -6.37 -14.06 9.56
CA GLN A 291 -7.02 -14.98 8.62
C GLN A 291 -8.53 -14.75 8.53
N GLY A 292 -9.18 -14.44 9.66
CA GLY A 292 -10.58 -14.05 9.69
C GLY A 292 -10.86 -12.80 8.88
N PHE A 293 -10.03 -11.76 9.00
CA PHE A 293 -10.17 -10.51 8.25
C PHE A 293 -9.92 -10.70 6.75
N VAL A 294 -8.88 -11.47 6.39
CA VAL A 294 -8.61 -11.86 4.99
C VAL A 294 -9.81 -12.60 4.40
N GLY A 295 -10.45 -13.49 5.17
CA GLY A 295 -11.66 -14.19 4.76
C GLY A 295 -12.85 -13.26 4.47
N VAL A 296 -13.06 -12.22 5.28
CA VAL A 296 -14.09 -11.19 5.04
C VAL A 296 -13.76 -10.39 3.78
N SER A 297 -12.51 -10.00 3.61
CA SER A 297 -12.01 -9.21 2.48
C SER A 297 -12.09 -9.95 1.15
N ARG A 298 -11.80 -11.27 1.16
CA ARG A 298 -11.95 -12.16 -0.01
C ARG A 298 -13.38 -12.68 -0.19
N GLY A 299 -14.35 -12.29 0.66
CA GLY A 299 -15.75 -12.61 0.48
C GLY A 299 -16.13 -14.06 0.79
N ARG A 300 -15.69 -14.65 1.91
CA ARG A 300 -16.40 -15.83 2.44
C ARG A 300 -17.83 -15.43 2.81
N ARG A 301 -18.82 -15.94 2.06
CA ARG A 301 -20.02 -16.45 2.74
C ARG A 301 -19.59 -17.69 3.50
N SER A 302 -19.50 -17.58 4.82
CA SER A 302 -19.48 -18.72 5.73
C SER A 302 -20.81 -19.45 5.64
N GLY A 303 -20.90 -20.40 4.71
CA GLY A 303 -22.01 -21.33 4.56
C GLY A 303 -21.58 -22.77 4.24
N SER A 304 -20.28 -23.09 4.32
CA SER A 304 -19.80 -24.48 4.19
C SER A 304 -19.55 -25.10 5.57
N SER A 305 -20.66 -25.24 6.30
CA SER A 305 -20.93 -26.41 7.14
C SER A 305 -22.36 -26.86 6.84
N ARG A 306 -22.52 -27.52 5.69
CA ARG A 306 -23.50 -28.56 5.40
C ARG A 306 -22.86 -29.57 4.48
#